data_AF-A0A1Q9NFK2-F1
#
_entry.id   AF-A0A1Q9NFK2-F1
#
_cell.length_a   1.000
_cell.length_b   1.000
_cell.length_c   1.000
_cell.angle_alpha   90.00
_cell.angle_beta   90.00
_cell.angle_gamma   90.00
#
_symmetry.space_group_name_H-M   'P 1'
#
loop_
_entity.id
_entity.type
_entity.pdbx_description
1 polymer ?
#
loop_
_entity_poly.entity_id
_entity_poly.type
_entity_poly.pdbx_seq_one_letter_code
_entity_poly.pdbx_strand_id
1 'polypeptide(L)'
;MDNFQKALLTAVYFANNGSPKAHNPIEKIVNHLPINIRNNSLLRKKVNKVMKSLRAEGLITSKTGRTKSWYITIEGIKLVRSWLQ
;
A
#
# COMPACT_ATOMS: atom_id res chain seq x y z
N MET A 1 -14.36 -2.75 -4.27
CA MET A 1 -13.17 -2.59 -3.41
C MET A 1 -13.58 -2.72 -1.96
N ASP A 2 -12.95 -3.62 -1.20
CA ASP A 2 -13.28 -3.83 0.22
C ASP A 2 -12.57 -2.80 1.15
N ASN A 3 -12.96 -2.75 2.44
CA ASN A 3 -12.40 -1.81 3.42
C ASN A 3 -10.89 -1.99 3.63
N PHE A 4 -10.37 -3.21 3.47
CA PHE A 4 -8.96 -3.51 3.66
C PHE A 4 -8.13 -3.03 2.46
N GLN A 5 -8.64 -3.20 1.23
CA GLN A 5 -8.08 -2.61 0.02
C GLN A 5 -8.06 -1.09 0.09
N LYS A 6 -9.17 -0.45 0.52
CA LYS A 6 -9.25 1.00 0.72
C LYS A 6 -8.18 1.48 1.72
N ALA A 7 -8.08 0.84 2.88
CA ALA A 7 -7.09 1.19 3.90
C ALA A 7 -5.64 1.09 3.38
N LEU A 8 -5.32 0.02 2.64
CA LEU A 8 -4.00 -0.16 2.04
C LEU A 8 -3.69 0.90 0.98
N LEU A 9 -4.63 1.23 0.09
CA LEU A 9 -4.43 2.25 -0.94
C LEU A 9 -4.23 3.64 -0.32
N THR A 10 -5.04 4.00 0.68
CA THR A 10 -4.91 5.26 1.43
C THR A 10 -3.58 5.34 2.17
N ALA A 11 -3.09 4.23 2.75
CA ALA A 11 -1.79 4.20 3.39
C ALA A 11 -0.64 4.42 2.38
N VAL A 12 -0.72 3.84 1.18
CA VAL A 12 0.25 4.09 0.10
C VAL A 12 0.20 5.55 -0.34
N TYR A 13 -1.00 6.14 -0.48
CA TYR A 13 -1.19 7.57 -0.79
C TYR A 13 -0.45 8.48 0.22
N PHE A 14 -0.70 8.32 1.52
CA PHE A 14 -0.04 9.14 2.54
C PHE A 14 1.47 8.90 2.61
N ALA A 15 1.91 7.65 2.46
CA ALA A 15 3.33 7.33 2.40
C ALA A 15 4.06 7.99 1.21
N ASN A 16 3.34 8.23 0.10
CA ASN A 16 3.86 8.86 -1.11
C ASN A 16 3.83 10.40 -1.04
N ASN A 17 2.82 10.99 -0.38
CA ASN A 17 2.75 12.45 -0.18
C ASN A 17 3.75 12.99 0.86
N GLY A 18 4.15 12.18 1.85
CA GLY A 18 5.14 12.59 2.85
C GLY A 18 6.60 12.35 2.43
N SER A 19 6.85 11.52 1.42
CA SER A 19 8.17 11.33 0.81
C SER A 19 8.02 10.65 -0.56
N PRO A 20 8.57 11.20 -1.66
CA PRO A 20 8.45 10.64 -3.02
C PRO A 20 9.14 9.27 -3.18
N LYS A 21 9.71 8.72 -2.10
CA LYS A 21 10.25 7.38 -2.00
C LYS A 21 9.69 6.71 -0.74
N ALA A 22 8.47 6.17 -0.83
CA ALA A 22 8.06 5.14 0.11
C ALA A 22 8.86 3.86 -0.23
N HIS A 23 10.07 3.76 0.33
CA HIS A 23 10.74 2.45 0.41
C HIS A 23 9.80 1.54 1.19
N ASN A 24 9.27 0.54 0.47
CA ASN A 24 8.47 -0.54 1.02
C ASN A 24 7.32 -0.10 1.95
N PRO A 25 6.25 0.56 1.44
CA PRO A 25 5.09 0.93 2.25
C PRO A 25 4.43 -0.28 2.93
N ILE A 26 4.60 -1.49 2.40
CA ILE A 26 4.20 -2.73 3.07
C ILE A 26 4.97 -2.91 4.37
N GLU A 27 6.29 -2.75 4.37
CA GLU A 27 7.10 -2.80 5.60
C GLU A 27 6.70 -1.70 6.57
N LYS A 28 6.48 -0.47 6.12
CA LYS A 28 6.00 0.60 7.01
C LYS A 28 4.66 0.26 7.62
N ILE A 29 3.66 -0.15 6.82
CA ILE A 29 2.34 -0.53 7.31
C ILE A 29 2.46 -1.70 8.28
N VAL A 30 3.19 -2.76 7.93
CA VAL A 30 3.38 -3.95 8.77
C VAL A 30 4.16 -3.65 10.04
N ASN A 31 5.14 -2.73 10.00
CA ASN A 31 5.93 -2.33 11.16
C ASN A 31 5.16 -1.39 12.10
N HIS A 32 4.14 -0.69 11.63
CA HIS A 32 3.22 0.09 12.46
C HIS A 32 2.12 -0.77 13.10
N LEU A 33 2.02 -2.05 12.76
CA LEU A 33 1.10 -2.97 13.43
C LEU A 33 1.72 -3.49 14.74
N PRO A 34 0.90 -3.76 15.76
CA PRO A 34 1.32 -4.46 16.97
C PRO A 34 2.18 -5.71 16.68
N ILE A 35 3.18 -6.01 17.52
CA ILE A 35 4.18 -7.08 17.30
C ILE A 35 3.53 -8.47 17.03
N ASN A 36 2.44 -8.78 17.73
CA ASN A 36 1.64 -10.00 17.53
C ASN A 36 1.01 -10.08 16.13
N ILE A 37 0.71 -8.95 15.52
CA ILE A 37 0.16 -8.83 14.17
C ILE A 37 1.29 -8.82 13.12
N ARG A 38 2.44 -8.21 13.44
CA ARG A 38 3.64 -8.15 12.58
C ARG A 38 4.18 -9.53 12.20
N ASN A 39 4.12 -10.49 13.12
CA ASN A 39 4.57 -11.87 12.91
C ASN A 39 3.51 -12.78 12.26
N ASN A 40 2.33 -12.24 11.93
CA ASN A 40 1.26 -13.03 11.33
C ASN A 40 1.51 -13.26 9.82
N SER A 41 1.97 -14.46 9.48
CA SER A 41 2.27 -14.86 8.11
C SER A 41 1.05 -14.80 7.17
N LEU A 42 -0.15 -15.07 7.70
CA LEU A 42 -1.41 -14.99 6.94
C LEU A 42 -1.73 -13.54 6.59
N LEU A 43 -1.51 -12.61 7.53
CA LEU A 43 -1.70 -11.18 7.26
C LEU A 43 -0.72 -10.69 6.19
N ARG A 44 0.55 -11.09 6.27
CA ARG A 44 1.55 -10.72 5.25
C ARG A 44 1.18 -11.24 3.87
N LYS A 45 0.67 -12.48 3.78
CA LYS A 45 0.13 -13.04 2.53
C LYS A 45 -1.07 -12.23 2.02
N LYS A 46 -2.00 -11.86 2.91
CA LYS A 46 -3.19 -11.06 2.58
C LYS A 46 -2.80 -9.68 2.05
N VAL A 47 -1.91 -8.97 2.72
CA VAL A 47 -1.39 -7.66 2.27
C VAL A 47 -0.74 -7.79 0.90
N ASN A 48 0.14 -8.78 0.70
CA ASN A 48 0.77 -9.01 -0.61
C ASN A 48 -0.24 -9.31 -1.72
N LYS A 49 -1.29 -10.09 -1.44
CA LYS A 49 -2.36 -10.38 -2.40
C LYS A 49 -3.09 -9.09 -2.81
N VAL A 50 -3.43 -8.27 -1.82
CA VAL A 50 -4.14 -7.00 -2.05
C VAL A 50 -3.28 -6.01 -2.83
N MET A 51 -1.99 -5.88 -2.50
CA MET A 51 -1.07 -5.01 -3.25
C MET A 51 -0.91 -5.46 -4.71
N LYS A 52 -0.93 -6.78 -4.99
CA LYS A 52 -0.98 -7.29 -6.36
C LYS A 52 -2.28 -6.93 -7.07
N SER A 53 -3.43 -7.00 -6.38
CA SER A 53 -4.74 -6.58 -6.92
C SER A 53 -4.72 -5.10 -7.30
N LEU A 54 -4.34 -4.23 -6.37
CA LEU A 54 -4.27 -2.77 -6.60
C LEU A 54 -3.33 -2.42 -7.76
N ARG A 55 -2.25 -3.20 -7.97
CA ARG A 55 -1.37 -3.04 -9.12
C ARG A 55 -2.04 -3.47 -10.43
N ALA A 56 -2.76 -4.59 -10.42
CA ALA A 56 -3.50 -5.06 -11.59
C ALA A 56 -4.61 -4.08 -11.98
N GLU A 57 -5.21 -3.40 -11.00
CA GLU A 57 -6.20 -2.33 -11.18
C GLU A 57 -5.56 -0.99 -11.63
N GLY A 58 -4.23 -0.92 -11.76
CA GLY A 58 -3.54 0.30 -12.20
C GLY A 58 -3.50 1.43 -11.15
N LEU A 59 -3.89 1.16 -9.90
CA LEU A 59 -3.97 2.15 -8.82
C LEU A 59 -2.62 2.37 -8.12
N ILE A 60 -1.74 1.36 -8.17
CA ILE A 60 -0.36 1.45 -7.69
C ILE A 60 0.60 0.83 -8.71
N THR A 61 1.86 1.23 -8.66
CA THR A 61 2.96 0.61 -9.41
C THR A 61 4.07 0.20 -8.45
N SER A 62 4.97 -0.67 -8.90
CA SER A 62 6.14 -1.09 -8.13
C SER A 62 7.42 -0.94 -8.94
N LYS A 63 8.47 -0.42 -8.32
CA LYS A 63 9.83 -0.42 -8.87
C LYS A 63 10.69 -1.38 -8.08
N THR A 64 11.37 -2.29 -8.77
CA THR A 64 12.27 -3.27 -8.15
C THR A 64 13.69 -2.74 -8.21
N GLY A 65 14.27 -2.39 -7.06
CA GLY A 65 15.70 -2.09 -6.90
C GLY A 65 16.32 -3.04 -5.88
N ARG A 66 17.19 -2.55 -4.98
CA ARG A 66 17.62 -3.32 -3.78
C ARG A 66 16.45 -3.74 -2.88
N THR A 67 15.38 -2.94 -2.86
CA THR A 67 14.12 -3.24 -2.20
C THR A 67 12.96 -2.96 -3.15
N LYS A 68 11.81 -3.63 -2.93
CA LYS A 68 10.60 -3.40 -3.70
C LYS A 68 9.89 -2.16 -3.15
N SER A 69 9.88 -1.08 -3.94
CA SER A 69 9.15 0.15 -3.61
C SER A 69 7.81 0.16 -4.32
N TRP A 70 6.79 0.70 -3.66
CA TRP A 70 5.46 0.84 -4.22
C TRP A 70 5.05 2.31 -4.27
N TYR A 71 4.43 2.69 -5.37
CA TYR A 71 4.05 4.06 -5.67
C TYR A 71 2.57 4.11 -6.03
N ILE A 72 1.86 5.13 -5.58
CA ILE A 72 0.51 5.39 -6.04
C ILE A 72 0.54 5.99 -7.46
N THR A 73 -0.39 5.58 -8.31
CA THR A 73 -0.55 6.18 -9.64
C THR A 73 -1.45 7.41 -9.57
N ILE A 74 -1.54 8.15 -10.69
CA ILE A 74 -2.49 9.28 -10.79
C ILE A 74 -3.93 8.81 -10.57
N GLU A 75 -4.30 7.65 -11.11
CA GLU A 75 -5.65 7.08 -10.92
C GLU A 75 -5.88 6.67 -9.47
N GLY A 76 -4.87 6.10 -8.80
CA GLY A 76 -4.93 5.84 -7.36
C GLY A 76 -5.13 7.12 -6.53
N ILE A 77 -4.45 8.22 -6.90
CA ILE A 77 -4.60 9.51 -6.21
C ILE A 77 -6.02 10.06 -6.37
N LYS A 78 -6.56 10.06 -7.59
CA LYS A 78 -7.93 10.52 -7.86
C LYS A 78 -8.94 9.74 -7.02
N LEU A 79 -8.77 8.42 -6.98
CA LEU A 79 -9.65 7.53 -6.24
C LEU A 79 -9.58 7.76 -4.72
N VAL A 80 -8.38 7.93 -4.15
CA VAL A 80 -8.26 8.21 -2.71
C VAL A 80 -8.84 9.58 -2.35
N ARG A 81 -8.63 10.58 -3.22
CA ARG A 81 -9.19 11.92 -3.01
C ARG A 81 -10.72 11.93 -2.99
N SER A 82 -11.39 11.10 -3.79
CA SER A 82 -12.86 11.01 -3.76
C SER A 82 -13.41 10.37 -2.49
N TRP A 83 -12.58 9.73 -1.66
CA TRP A 83 -12.99 9.21 -0.35
C TRP A 83 -12.77 10.19 0.80
N LEU A 84 -11.94 11.22 0.58
CA LEU A 84 -11.56 12.21 1.61
C LEU A 84 -12.40 13.50 1.52
N GLN A 85 -13.29 13.59 0.53
CA GLN A 85 -14.30 14.64 0.36
C GLN A 85 -15.57 14.26 1.10
#